data_AF-L9XD26-F1
#
_entry.id   AF-L9XD26-F1
#
_cell.length_a   1.000
_cell.length_b   1.000
_cell.length_c   1.000
_cell.angle_alpha   90.00
_cell.angle_beta   90.00
_cell.angle_gamma   90.00
#
_symmetry.space_group_name_H-M   'P 1'
#
loop_
_entity.id
_entity.type
_entity.pdbx_description
1 polymer ?
#
loop_
_entity_poly.entity_id
_entity_poly.type
_entity_poly.pdbx_seq_one_letter_code
_entity_poly.pdbx_strand_id
1 'polypeptide(L)'
;MANINAVTTSNKAELSDTEGMEFLLDEYDVRPQAEITEDGEIVIWGLSPFQVFSDDMSMDERTSEFLKELTGVLDEELVIQSIGAEKYRYPVMAVQYRVNPENGSVNVRNLDRDERPLGEG
;
A
#
# COMPACT_ATOMS: atom_id res chain seq x y z
N MET A 1 4.70 -14.25 16.59
CA MET A 1 4.57 -13.13 15.66
C MET A 1 5.43 -11.98 16.16
N ALA A 2 6.32 -11.46 15.32
CA ALA A 2 6.95 -10.19 15.61
C ALA A 2 5.89 -9.10 15.45
N ASN A 3 5.64 -8.32 16.50
CA ASN A 3 4.73 -7.20 16.42
C ASN A 3 5.46 -6.07 15.68
N ILE A 4 5.16 -5.90 14.39
CA ILE A 4 5.59 -4.74 13.62
C ILE A 4 4.68 -3.58 14.01
N ASN A 5 5.29 -2.53 14.55
CA ASN A 5 4.58 -1.27 14.77
C ASN A 5 4.87 -0.39 13.54
N ALA A 6 3.86 -0.13 12.73
CA ALA A 6 3.99 0.72 11.55
C ALA A 6 2.82 1.68 11.43
N VAL A 7 3.03 2.75 10.68
CA VAL A 7 1.99 3.66 10.20
C VAL A 7 1.96 3.54 8.69
N THR A 8 0.76 3.42 8.13
CA THR A 8 0.53 3.46 6.69
C THR A 8 -0.31 4.68 6.34
N THR A 9 0.01 5.33 5.22
CA THR A 9 -0.81 6.37 4.59
C THR A 9 -0.68 6.26 3.07
N SER A 10 -1.69 6.73 2.34
CA SER A 10 -1.59 7.01 0.91
C SER A 10 -1.81 8.49 0.60
N ASN A 11 -1.56 8.90 -0.64
CA ASN A 11 -2.28 10.05 -1.21
C ASN A 11 -3.75 9.70 -1.42
N LYS A 12 -4.57 10.72 -1.70
CA LYS A 12 -5.87 10.55 -2.35
C LYS A 12 -5.64 10.22 -3.82
N ALA A 13 -6.39 9.27 -4.35
CA ALA A 13 -6.37 8.92 -5.76
C ALA A 13 -7.80 8.80 -6.32
N GLU A 14 -8.12 9.55 -7.38
CA GLU A 14 -9.37 9.45 -8.13
C GLU A 14 -9.61 8.03 -8.69
N LEU A 15 -10.86 7.59 -8.64
CA LEU A 15 -11.32 6.30 -9.16
C LEU A 15 -12.00 6.46 -10.51
N SER A 16 -11.62 5.61 -11.45
CA SER A 16 -12.29 5.45 -12.75
C SER A 16 -13.52 4.55 -12.64
N ASP A 17 -13.54 3.64 -11.65
CA ASP A 17 -14.62 2.70 -11.38
C ASP A 17 -14.82 2.49 -9.87
N THR A 18 -15.79 3.21 -9.30
CA THR A 18 -16.12 3.11 -7.87
C THR A 18 -16.72 1.74 -7.50
N GLU A 19 -17.61 1.18 -8.32
CA GLU A 19 -18.22 -0.13 -8.04
C GLU A 19 -17.17 -1.24 -8.09
N GLY A 20 -16.24 -1.16 -9.06
CA GLY A 20 -15.08 -2.05 -9.14
C GLY A 20 -14.19 -1.96 -7.90
N MET A 21 -13.91 -0.75 -7.40
CA MET A 21 -13.16 -0.57 -6.16
C MET A 21 -13.90 -1.16 -4.95
N GLU A 22 -15.21 -0.94 -4.82
CA GLU A 22 -16.01 -1.52 -3.73
C GLU A 22 -15.94 -3.06 -3.74
N PHE A 23 -16.05 -3.66 -4.93
CA PHE A 23 -15.89 -5.11 -5.10
C PHE A 23 -14.49 -5.58 -4.66
N LEU A 24 -13.43 -4.86 -5.04
CA LEU A 24 -12.07 -5.21 -4.60
C LEU A 24 -11.91 -5.10 -3.08
N LEU A 25 -12.51 -4.10 -2.43
CA LEU A 25 -12.44 -3.96 -0.97
C LEU A 25 -13.26 -5.02 -0.22
N ASP A 26 -14.29 -5.60 -0.84
CA ASP A 26 -15.05 -6.73 -0.28
C ASP A 26 -14.31 -8.06 -0.47
N GLU A 27 -13.67 -8.25 -1.62
CA GLU A 27 -12.95 -9.49 -1.98
C GLU A 27 -11.57 -9.62 -1.31
N TYR A 28 -10.90 -8.50 -1.01
CA TYR A 28 -9.57 -8.48 -0.42
C TYR A 28 -9.61 -7.98 1.03
N ASP A 29 -9.10 -8.78 1.98
CA ASP A 29 -8.88 -8.32 3.37
C ASP A 29 -7.65 -7.39 3.42
N VAL A 30 -7.85 -6.16 2.96
CA VAL A 30 -6.86 -5.09 2.93
C VAL A 30 -6.69 -4.49 4.33
N ARG A 31 -5.45 -4.44 4.82
CA ARG A 31 -5.11 -3.74 6.06
C ARG A 31 -3.88 -2.85 5.87
N PRO A 32 -3.83 -1.65 6.46
CA PRO A 32 -4.88 -1.06 7.30
C PRO A 32 -6.05 -0.53 6.47
N GLN A 33 -6.90 0.28 7.09
CA GLN A 33 -8.17 0.72 6.54
C GLN A 33 -8.03 1.40 5.18
N ALA A 34 -8.90 1.01 4.26
CA ALA A 34 -9.09 1.62 2.96
C ALA A 34 -10.51 2.20 2.91
N GLU A 35 -10.66 3.40 2.37
CA GLU A 35 -11.92 4.13 2.35
C GLU A 35 -12.08 4.88 1.03
N ILE A 36 -13.25 4.75 0.42
CA ILE A 36 -13.68 5.60 -0.69
C ILE A 36 -14.33 6.83 -0.08
N THR A 37 -13.79 8.00 -0.41
CA THR A 37 -14.27 9.30 0.08
C THR A 37 -15.55 9.73 -0.65
N GLU A 38 -16.23 10.74 -0.11
CA GLU A 38 -17.43 11.33 -0.74
C GLU A 38 -17.14 11.93 -2.14
N ASP A 39 -15.89 12.30 -2.41
CA ASP A 39 -15.44 12.86 -3.69
C ASP A 39 -15.08 11.76 -4.72
N GLY A 40 -15.22 10.48 -4.38
CA GLY A 40 -14.89 9.36 -5.28
C GLY A 40 -13.40 9.02 -5.35
N GLU A 41 -12.63 9.43 -4.34
CA GLU A 41 -11.20 9.10 -4.22
C GLU A 41 -10.98 7.95 -3.24
N ILE A 42 -9.96 7.11 -3.47
CA ILE A 42 -9.50 6.12 -2.48
C ILE A 42 -8.42 6.71 -1.57
N VAL A 43 -8.50 6.40 -0.27
CA VAL A 43 -7.45 6.68 0.73
C VAL A 43 -7.22 5.43 1.59
N ILE A 44 -5.94 5.14 1.88
CA ILE A 44 -5.52 4.05 2.75
C ILE A 44 -4.74 4.62 3.94
N TRP A 45 -5.11 4.25 5.16
CA TRP A 45 -4.45 4.75 6.36
C TRP A 45 -4.58 3.82 7.58
N GLY A 46 -3.61 3.85 8.49
CA GLY A 46 -3.75 3.25 9.82
C GLY A 46 -2.45 2.86 10.49
N LEU A 47 -2.56 2.15 11.62
CA LEU A 47 -1.46 1.83 12.54
C LEU A 47 -0.94 0.38 12.38
N SER A 48 -0.89 -0.10 11.14
CA SER A 48 -0.30 -1.38 10.76
C SER A 48 0.43 -1.25 9.41
N PRO A 49 1.35 -2.17 9.07
CA PRO A 49 1.91 -2.23 7.73
C PRO A 49 0.82 -2.52 6.69
N PHE A 50 0.98 -2.00 5.48
CA PHE A 50 0.10 -2.31 4.35
C PHE A 50 0.30 -3.76 3.92
N GLN A 51 -0.75 -4.57 4.03
CA GLN A 51 -0.77 -5.98 3.71
C GLN A 51 -2.18 -6.38 3.30
N VAL A 52 -2.26 -7.33 2.38
CA VAL A 52 -3.53 -7.98 2.01
C VAL A 52 -3.50 -9.42 2.47
N PHE A 53 -4.44 -9.79 3.33
CA PHE A 53 -4.49 -11.11 3.94
C PHE A 53 -5.09 -12.14 2.99
N SER A 54 -4.61 -13.38 3.09
CA SER A 54 -5.12 -14.54 2.36
C SER A 54 -4.90 -15.80 3.21
N ASP A 55 -5.84 -16.74 3.10
CA ASP A 55 -5.72 -18.07 3.70
C ASP A 55 -5.00 -19.07 2.76
N ASP A 56 -4.95 -18.77 1.46
CA ASP A 56 -4.54 -19.72 0.41
C ASP A 56 -3.19 -19.40 -0.26
N MET A 57 -2.64 -18.20 -0.06
CA MET A 57 -1.35 -17.79 -0.62
C MET A 57 -0.55 -16.87 0.33
N SER A 58 0.70 -16.56 -0.05
CA SER A 58 1.49 -15.63 0.76
C SER A 58 0.92 -14.20 0.70
N MET A 59 1.11 -13.45 1.79
CA MET A 59 0.65 -12.06 1.87
C MET A 59 1.28 -11.18 0.78
N ASP A 60 2.52 -11.45 0.38
CA ASP A 60 3.21 -10.69 -0.68
C ASP A 60 2.58 -10.96 -2.05
N GLU A 61 2.22 -12.22 -2.34
CA GLU A 61 1.52 -12.60 -3.57
C GLU A 61 0.13 -11.97 -3.64
N ARG A 62 -0.66 -12.07 -2.55
CA ARG A 62 -2.00 -11.47 -2.50
C ARG A 62 -1.95 -9.95 -2.59
N THR A 63 -0.97 -9.32 -1.94
CA THR A 63 -0.76 -7.87 -2.03
C THR A 63 -0.39 -7.46 -3.46
N SER A 64 0.45 -8.24 -4.14
CA SER A 64 0.81 -8.00 -5.55
C SER A 64 -0.38 -8.16 -6.49
N GLU A 65 -1.26 -9.12 -6.25
CA GLU A 65 -2.51 -9.33 -6.99
C GLU A 65 -3.43 -8.12 -6.83
N PHE A 66 -3.74 -7.75 -5.58
CA PHE A 66 -4.58 -6.58 -5.28
C PHE A 66 -4.06 -5.30 -5.94
N LEU A 67 -2.77 -4.99 -5.80
CA LEU A 67 -2.17 -3.78 -6.38
C LEU A 67 -2.23 -3.75 -7.91
N LYS A 68 -2.26 -4.92 -8.58
CA LYS A 68 -2.46 -5.00 -10.03
C LYS A 68 -3.90 -4.74 -10.41
N GLU A 69 -4.86 -5.32 -9.69
CA GLU A 69 -6.29 -5.06 -9.92
C GLU A 69 -6.62 -3.57 -9.75
N LEU A 70 -5.96 -2.89 -8.80
CA LEU A 70 -6.08 -1.44 -8.63
C LEU A 70 -5.78 -0.64 -9.90
N THR A 71 -4.90 -1.11 -10.79
CA THR A 71 -4.59 -0.39 -12.04
C THR A 71 -5.79 -0.27 -12.98
N GLY A 72 -6.80 -1.14 -12.83
CA GLY A 72 -8.01 -1.13 -13.64
C GLY A 72 -9.13 -0.23 -13.12
N VAL A 73 -9.04 0.27 -11.88
CA VAL A 73 -10.10 1.04 -11.20
C VAL A 73 -9.66 2.44 -10.77
N LEU A 74 -8.38 2.79 -10.96
CA LEU A 74 -7.81 4.11 -10.68
C LEU A 74 -7.79 4.98 -11.95
N ASP A 75 -8.02 6.29 -11.78
CA ASP A 75 -7.77 7.30 -12.83
C ASP A 75 -6.40 7.97 -12.68
N GLU A 76 -5.85 8.01 -11.47
CA GLU A 76 -4.53 8.60 -11.18
C GLU A 76 -3.61 7.69 -10.36
N GLU A 77 -2.35 8.11 -10.18
CA GLU A 77 -1.37 7.32 -9.43
C GLU A 77 -1.73 7.25 -7.94
N LEU A 78 -1.84 6.02 -7.42
CA LEU A 78 -1.93 5.75 -5.99
C LEU A 78 -0.55 5.39 -5.42
N VAL A 79 -0.13 6.12 -4.40
CA VAL A 79 1.11 5.95 -3.66
C VAL A 79 0.78 5.59 -2.22
N ILE A 80 1.13 4.37 -1.81
CA ILE A 80 0.93 3.85 -0.45
C ILE A 80 2.29 3.75 0.22
N GLN A 81 2.42 4.26 1.43
CA GLN A 81 3.65 4.22 2.20
C GLN A 81 3.40 3.62 3.58
N SER A 82 4.24 2.68 3.98
CA SER A 82 4.26 2.14 5.35
C SER A 82 5.64 2.34 5.96
N ILE A 83 5.67 2.95 7.15
CA ILE A 83 6.91 3.20 7.90
C ILE A 83 6.74 2.65 9.33
N GLY A 84 7.71 1.88 9.80
CA GLY A 84 7.63 1.24 11.10
C GLY A 84 8.93 0.62 11.59
N ALA A 85 8.83 -0.12 12.68
CA ALA A 85 9.94 -0.84 13.27
C ALA A 85 9.50 -2.20 13.79
N GLU A 86 10.35 -3.21 13.59
CA GLU A 86 10.18 -4.52 14.19
C GLU A 86 10.74 -4.51 15.63
N LYS A 87 9.92 -4.92 16.60
CA LYS A 87 10.16 -4.78 18.05
C LYS A 87 11.48 -5.37 18.59
N TYR A 88 12.23 -6.17 17.83
CA TYR A 88 13.37 -6.93 18.36
C TYR A 88 14.67 -6.88 17.54
N ARG A 89 14.75 -6.21 16.37
CA ARG A 89 15.98 -6.23 15.54
C ARG A 89 16.38 -4.93 14.81
N TYR A 90 15.70 -3.81 15.01
CA TYR A 90 16.09 -2.53 14.40
C TYR A 90 16.18 -2.44 12.85
N PRO A 91 15.60 -3.32 11.99
CA PRO A 91 15.33 -2.83 10.64
C PRO A 91 14.17 -1.84 10.75
N VAL A 92 14.43 -0.59 10.41
CA VAL A 92 13.37 0.33 10.01
C VAL A 92 12.70 -0.33 8.82
N MET A 93 11.39 -0.56 8.91
CA MET A 93 10.60 -0.94 7.76
C MET A 93 10.16 0.38 7.13
N ALA A 94 10.56 0.62 5.88
CA ALA A 94 10.01 1.71 5.11
C ALA A 94 9.76 1.17 3.71
N VAL A 95 8.50 1.06 3.31
CA VAL A 95 8.11 0.55 2.00
C VAL A 95 7.17 1.54 1.33
N GLN A 96 7.31 1.68 0.01
CA GLN A 96 6.40 2.45 -0.83
C GLN A 96 5.91 1.58 -1.98
N TYR A 97 4.60 1.55 -2.17
CA TYR A 97 3.93 0.99 -3.33
C TYR A 97 3.44 2.14 -4.20
N ARG A 98 3.66 2.07 -5.51
CA ARG A 98 3.14 3.01 -6.51
C ARG A 98 2.38 2.23 -7.56
N VAL A 99 1.09 2.52 -7.69
CA VAL A 99 0.18 1.93 -8.67
C VAL A 99 -0.13 2.99 -9.72
N ASN A 100 0.27 2.73 -10.95
CA ASN A 100 0.10 3.66 -12.06
C ASN A 100 -0.92 3.08 -13.06
N PRO A 101 -2.14 3.64 -13.16
CA PRO A 101 -3.17 3.13 -14.06
C PRO A 101 -2.83 3.38 -15.53
N GLU A 102 -2.16 4.49 -15.88
CA GLU A 102 -1.87 4.86 -17.27
C GLU A 102 -1.04 3.80 -18.01
N ASN A 103 -0.10 3.16 -17.31
CA ASN A 103 0.78 2.14 -17.87
C ASN A 103 0.59 0.75 -17.24
N GLY A 104 -0.40 0.59 -16.36
CA GLY A 104 -0.72 -0.66 -15.67
C GLY A 104 0.42 -1.21 -14.82
N SER A 105 1.32 -0.35 -14.31
CA SER A 105 2.49 -0.79 -13.55
C SER A 105 2.33 -0.64 -12.05
N VAL A 106 2.93 -1.58 -11.32
CA VAL A 106 3.06 -1.55 -9.86
C VAL A 106 4.54 -1.55 -9.52
N ASN A 107 4.99 -0.57 -8.75
CA ASN A 107 6.38 -0.44 -8.32
C ASN A 107 6.46 -0.50 -6.80
N VAL A 108 7.37 -1.33 -6.28
CA VAL A 108 7.63 -1.47 -4.84
C VAL A 108 9.04 -0.98 -4.54
N ARG A 109 9.19 -0.11 -3.55
CA ARG A 109 10.49 0.40 -3.09
C ARG A 109 10.65 0.17 -1.59
N ASN A 110 11.73 -0.52 -1.22
CA ASN A 110 12.20 -0.58 0.16
C ASN A 110 13.07 0.64 0.42
N LEU A 111 12.54 1.61 1.15
CA LEU A 111 13.15 2.91 1.44
C LEU A 111 14.19 2.84 2.55
N ASP A 112 14.25 1.74 3.31
CA ASP A 112 15.25 1.47 4.34
C ASP A 112 16.61 1.06 3.78
N ARG A 113 16.70 0.79 2.48
CA ARG A 113 17.90 0.25 1.83
C ARG A 113 18.73 1.26 1.04
N ASP A 114 18.30 2.53 0.97
CA ASP A 114 19.05 3.60 0.32
C ASP A 114 18.87 4.93 1.06
N GLU A 115 19.75 5.23 2.02
CA GLU A 115 20.01 6.60 2.47
C GLU A 115 21.52 6.88 2.44
N ARG A 116 21.90 7.82 1.56
CA ARG A 116 23.21 8.48 1.59
C ARG A 116 23.18 9.56 2.69
N PRO A 117 24.31 9.87 3.36
CA PRO A 117 24.29 10.81 4.47
C PRO A 117 23.81 12.19 4.05
N LEU A 118 22.92 12.79 4.85
CA LEU A 118 22.70 14.23 4.84
C LEU A 118 23.97 14.91 5.38
N GLY A 119 24.84 15.36 4.45
CA GLY A 119 25.98 16.23 4.74
C GLY A 119 27.36 15.56 4.87
N GLU A 120 27.87 14.91 3.82
CA GLU A 120 29.32 14.66 3.76
C GLU A 120 30.07 15.92 3.27
N GLY A 121 30.76 16.56 4.23
CA GLY A 121 31.69 17.68 4.08
C GLY A 121 32.12 18.19 5.44
#